data_AF-A0A256H3R7-F1
#
_entry.id   AF-A0A256H3R7-F1
#
_cell.length_a   1.000
_cell.length_b   1.000
_cell.length_c   1.000
_cell.angle_alpha   90.00
_cell.angle_beta   90.00
_cell.angle_gamma   90.00
#
_symmetry.space_group_name_H-M   'P 1'
#
loop_
_entity.id
_entity.type
_entity.pdbx_description
1 polymer ?
#
loop_
_entity_poly.entity_id
_entity_poly.type
_entity_poly.pdbx_seq_one_letter_code
_entity_poly.pdbx_strand_id
1 'polypeptide(L)'
;MREGNGESQEDGAFRPPDAAAAIFEGVGLAPVNAVAREVNARDFDPEGYAVPASAWRDGPAAGVVVRNKRGGRVKISRGPSDDGDGAGDGRARDDRATDPPDPDELAAVHAGRERFDRVVAALERRGEPVTVDRLADLTVEAVARETPLRFGDGESGPAGVDVARFRASVVERASAFLDER
;
A
#
# COMPACT_ATOMS: atom_id res chain seq x y z
N MET A 1 28.11 -38.66 16.84
CA MET A 1 28.63 -38.06 15.60
C MET A 1 27.69 -38.51 14.49
N ARG A 2 26.74 -37.69 14.03
CA ARG A 2 26.88 -36.45 13.23
C ARG A 2 25.60 -35.60 13.48
N GLU A 3 25.64 -34.50 14.24
CA GLU A 3 25.88 -33.10 13.80
C GLU A 3 25.11 -32.72 12.53
N GLY A 4 24.05 -31.93 12.65
CA GLY A 4 24.07 -30.47 12.37
C GLY A 4 23.21 -30.25 11.12
N ASN A 5 22.35 -29.24 10.97
CA ASN A 5 22.51 -27.84 11.31
C ASN A 5 21.11 -27.22 11.27
N GLY A 6 20.66 -26.62 12.37
CA GLY A 6 19.51 -25.73 12.32
C GLY A 6 19.87 -24.57 11.40
N GLU A 7 19.11 -24.39 10.33
CA GLU A 7 19.22 -23.21 9.48
C GLU A 7 18.90 -21.99 10.35
N SER A 8 19.96 -21.31 10.79
CA SER A 8 19.90 -19.96 11.33
C SER A 8 19.17 -19.10 10.30
N GLN A 9 17.92 -18.78 10.61
CA GLN A 9 17.13 -17.84 9.83
C GLN A 9 17.77 -16.48 10.04
N GLU A 10 18.47 -16.00 9.03
CA GLU A 10 19.01 -14.66 8.99
C GLU A 10 17.87 -13.67 9.21
N ASP A 11 17.98 -12.83 10.25
CA ASP A 11 17.06 -11.73 10.50
C ASP A 11 17.01 -10.84 9.23
N GLY A 12 15.89 -10.91 8.50
CA GLY A 12 15.70 -10.20 7.23
C GLY A 12 15.42 -11.07 6.00
N ALA A 13 15.51 -12.41 6.09
CA ALA A 13 15.21 -13.28 4.95
C ALA A 13 13.71 -13.32 4.58
N PHE A 14 13.41 -13.30 3.27
CA PHE A 14 12.03 -13.34 2.75
C PHE A 14 11.29 -14.61 3.19
N ARG A 15 10.08 -14.44 3.73
CA ARG A 15 9.20 -15.55 4.09
C ARG A 15 8.31 -15.95 2.92
N PRO A 16 8.25 -17.25 2.55
CA PRO A 16 7.29 -17.73 1.56
C PRO A 16 5.85 -17.33 1.91
N PRO A 17 4.97 -17.16 0.92
CA PRO A 17 3.59 -16.69 1.14
C PRO A 17 2.83 -17.48 2.22
N ASP A 18 2.96 -18.79 2.26
CA ASP A 18 2.28 -19.66 3.23
C ASP A 18 2.83 -19.46 4.66
N ALA A 19 4.15 -19.31 4.78
CA ALA A 19 4.79 -19.03 6.06
C ALA A 19 4.38 -17.64 6.59
N ALA A 20 4.28 -16.65 5.71
CA ALA A 20 3.76 -15.33 6.09
C ALA A 20 2.28 -15.41 6.52
N ALA A 21 1.43 -16.14 5.79
CA ALA A 21 0.03 -16.31 6.14
C ALA A 21 -0.15 -16.96 7.53
N ALA A 22 0.61 -18.02 7.81
CA ALA A 22 0.58 -18.68 9.12
C ALA A 22 0.99 -17.75 10.27
N ILE A 23 1.92 -16.80 10.04
CA ILE A 23 2.29 -15.80 11.03
C ILE A 23 1.12 -14.86 11.33
N PHE A 24 0.44 -14.32 10.30
CA PHE A 24 -0.73 -13.45 10.48
C PHE A 24 -1.83 -14.17 11.26
N GLU A 25 -2.16 -15.40 10.87
CA GLU A 25 -3.15 -16.22 11.57
C GLU A 25 -2.74 -16.49 13.03
N GLY A 26 -1.47 -16.79 13.27
CA GLY A 26 -0.92 -17.05 14.61
C GLY A 26 -1.02 -15.86 15.57
N VAL A 27 -1.08 -14.62 15.05
CA VAL A 27 -1.30 -13.40 15.85
C VAL A 27 -2.74 -12.89 15.78
N GLY A 28 -3.68 -13.66 15.22
CA GLY A 28 -5.09 -13.30 15.13
C GLY A 28 -5.41 -12.24 14.07
N LEU A 29 -4.53 -12.03 13.10
CA LEU A 29 -4.75 -11.13 11.98
C LEU A 29 -5.20 -11.90 10.74
N ALA A 30 -6.07 -11.27 9.93
CA ALA A 30 -6.46 -11.83 8.65
C ALA A 30 -5.29 -11.74 7.64
N PRO A 31 -4.81 -12.87 7.08
CA PRO A 31 -3.81 -12.83 6.02
C PRO A 31 -4.41 -12.20 4.75
N VAL A 32 -3.55 -11.71 3.87
CA VAL A 32 -3.99 -11.15 2.58
C VAL A 32 -4.76 -12.21 1.78
N ASN A 33 -5.90 -11.82 1.22
CA ASN A 33 -6.76 -12.69 0.42
C ASN A 33 -5.96 -13.34 -0.72
N ALA A 34 -5.78 -14.65 -0.64
CA ALA A 34 -5.22 -15.43 -1.73
C ALA A 34 -6.29 -15.62 -2.80
N VAL A 35 -6.12 -15.00 -3.97
CA VAL A 35 -7.02 -15.19 -5.12
C VAL A 35 -6.88 -16.62 -5.69
N ALA A 36 -5.65 -17.09 -5.81
CA ALA A 36 -5.30 -18.45 -6.20
C ALA A 36 -4.00 -18.87 -5.50
N ARG A 37 -3.86 -20.17 -5.22
CA ARG A 37 -2.64 -20.76 -4.66
C ARG A 37 -2.11 -21.81 -5.62
N GLU A 38 -0.79 -21.93 -5.65
CA GLU A 38 -0.07 -23.02 -6.34
C GLU A 38 -0.37 -23.17 -7.84
N VAL A 39 -0.56 -22.06 -8.55
CA VAL A 39 -0.69 -22.07 -10.01
C VAL A 39 0.66 -22.44 -10.64
N ASN A 40 0.65 -23.44 -11.52
CA ASN A 40 1.85 -23.80 -12.29
C ASN A 40 2.21 -22.64 -13.23
N ALA A 41 3.48 -22.25 -13.26
CA ALA A 41 3.92 -21.13 -14.09
C ALA A 41 3.66 -21.33 -15.59
N ARG A 42 3.57 -22.59 -16.07
CA ARG A 42 3.23 -22.91 -17.46
C ARG A 42 1.77 -22.66 -17.82
N ASP A 43 0.90 -22.71 -16.81
CA ASP A 43 -0.55 -22.54 -16.96
C ASP A 43 -0.98 -21.12 -16.56
N PHE A 44 -0.02 -20.25 -16.21
CA PHE A 44 -0.27 -18.87 -15.85
C PHE A 44 0.06 -17.95 -17.03
N ASP A 45 -0.97 -17.43 -17.68
CA ASP A 45 -0.86 -16.38 -18.68
C ASP A 45 -1.04 -15.00 -18.00
N PRO A 46 0.04 -14.24 -17.77
CA PRO A 46 -0.04 -12.93 -17.16
C PRO A 46 -0.70 -11.87 -18.07
N GLU A 47 -0.62 -12.03 -19.39
CA GLU A 47 -1.14 -11.04 -20.35
C GLU A 47 -2.67 -11.16 -20.49
N GLY A 48 -3.19 -12.39 -20.42
CA GLY A 48 -4.62 -12.70 -20.42
C GLY A 48 -5.30 -12.70 -19.04
N TYR A 49 -4.58 -12.36 -17.96
CA TYR A 49 -5.12 -12.50 -16.61
C TYR A 49 -6.21 -11.45 -16.29
N ALA A 50 -7.45 -11.90 -16.13
CA ALA A 50 -8.56 -11.05 -15.71
C ALA A 50 -8.49 -10.74 -14.20
N VAL A 51 -8.44 -9.46 -13.85
CA VAL A 51 -8.45 -9.02 -12.45
C VAL A 51 -9.81 -9.37 -11.81
N PRO A 52 -9.84 -10.08 -10.67
CA PRO A 52 -11.08 -10.54 -10.05
C PRO A 52 -11.86 -9.39 -9.38
N ALA A 53 -13.08 -9.69 -8.94
CA ALA A 53 -13.85 -8.82 -8.07
C ALA A 53 -13.10 -8.54 -6.75
N SER A 54 -13.25 -7.33 -6.22
CA SER A 54 -12.69 -6.97 -4.92
C SER A 54 -13.51 -7.60 -3.80
N ALA A 55 -12.82 -8.12 -2.77
CA ALA A 55 -13.46 -8.56 -1.54
C ALA A 55 -13.76 -7.41 -0.56
N TRP A 56 -13.31 -6.19 -0.87
CA TRP A 56 -13.33 -5.03 0.05
C TRP A 56 -14.21 -3.88 -0.41
N ARG A 57 -14.61 -3.87 -1.69
CA ARG A 57 -15.47 -2.87 -2.30
C ARG A 57 -16.24 -3.48 -3.47
N ASP A 58 -17.32 -2.84 -3.88
CA ASP A 58 -17.99 -3.21 -5.11
C ASP A 58 -17.08 -2.96 -6.33
N GLY A 59 -17.16 -3.87 -7.30
CA GLY A 59 -16.38 -3.82 -8.53
C GLY A 59 -15.02 -4.56 -8.48
N PRO A 60 -14.19 -4.42 -9.52
CA PRO A 60 -12.92 -5.13 -9.62
C PRO A 60 -11.90 -4.68 -8.57
N ALA A 61 -11.03 -5.61 -8.20
CA ALA A 61 -9.83 -5.31 -7.43
C ALA A 61 -8.95 -4.31 -8.17
N ALA A 62 -8.12 -3.55 -7.45
CA ALA A 62 -7.16 -2.62 -8.07
C ALA A 62 -6.10 -3.35 -8.92
N GLY A 63 -5.91 -4.64 -8.66
CA GLY A 63 -4.97 -5.52 -9.32
C GLY A 63 -4.67 -6.73 -8.45
N VAL A 64 -3.76 -7.57 -8.90
CA VAL A 64 -3.25 -8.71 -8.14
C VAL A 64 -1.73 -8.65 -8.04
N VAL A 65 -1.19 -9.20 -6.96
CA VAL A 65 0.26 -9.41 -6.81
C VAL A 65 0.54 -10.89 -6.96
N VAL A 66 1.27 -11.25 -8.01
CA VAL A 66 1.76 -12.60 -8.21
C VAL A 66 3.05 -12.74 -7.42
N ARG A 67 3.15 -13.76 -6.57
CA ARG A 67 4.35 -14.06 -5.76
C ARG A 67 4.82 -15.47 -6.03
N ASN A 68 6.12 -15.66 -6.20
CA ASN A 68 6.72 -17.00 -6.21
C ASN A 68 7.28 -17.36 -4.82
N LYS A 69 7.55 -18.65 -4.60
CA LYS A 69 8.08 -19.14 -3.31
C LYS A 69 9.52 -18.68 -3.02
N ARG A 70 10.21 -18.06 -3.99
CA ARG A 70 11.60 -17.57 -3.90
C ARG A 70 11.71 -16.06 -3.70
N GLY A 71 10.61 -15.35 -3.42
CA GLY A 71 10.60 -13.92 -3.17
C GLY A 71 10.40 -13.01 -4.39
N GLY A 72 10.29 -13.59 -5.59
CA GLY A 72 9.90 -12.87 -6.80
C GLY A 72 8.45 -12.40 -6.71
N ARG A 73 8.20 -11.16 -7.15
CA ARG A 73 6.86 -10.55 -7.16
C ARG A 73 6.63 -9.72 -8.42
N VAL A 74 5.43 -9.80 -8.96
CA VAL A 74 4.96 -8.99 -10.10
C VAL A 74 3.58 -8.45 -9.75
N LYS A 75 3.29 -7.23 -10.19
CA LYS A 75 1.96 -6.62 -10.09
C LYS A 75 1.28 -6.74 -11.43
N ILE A 76 0.03 -7.21 -11.43
CA ILE A 76 -0.87 -7.11 -12.57
C ILE A 76 -1.92 -6.08 -12.17
N SER A 77 -1.81 -4.89 -12.74
CA SER A 77 -2.79 -3.81 -12.58
C SER A 77 -3.91 -3.99 -13.61
N ARG A 78 -5.08 -3.44 -13.31
CA ARG A 78 -6.13 -3.23 -14.31
C ARG A 78 -5.53 -2.43 -15.49
N GLY A 79 -5.74 -2.91 -16.71
CA GLY A 79 -5.21 -2.30 -17.94
C GLY A 79 -6.02 -1.05 -18.38
N PRO A 80 -5.46 -0.21 -19.28
CA PRO A 80 -6.02 1.09 -19.66
C PRO A 80 -7.34 1.03 -20.45
N SER A 81 -7.80 -0.15 -20.88
CA SER A 81 -9.10 -0.33 -21.52
C SER A 81 -10.27 -0.38 -20.51
N ASP A 82 -9.98 -0.16 -19.23
CA ASP A 82 -10.95 -0.08 -18.15
C ASP A 82 -10.48 1.11 -17.29
N ASP A 83 -11.05 2.29 -17.56
CA ASP A 83 -10.50 3.65 -17.34
C ASP A 83 -9.72 3.90 -16.02
N GLY A 84 -8.61 4.66 -16.14
CA GLY A 84 -8.04 5.53 -15.08
C GLY A 84 -6.66 5.16 -14.53
N ASP A 85 -5.61 5.75 -15.12
CA ASP A 85 -4.26 6.08 -14.64
C ASP A 85 -3.63 5.35 -13.42
N GLY A 86 -2.38 4.85 -13.63
CA GLY A 86 -1.50 4.49 -12.52
C GLY A 86 -0.36 3.51 -12.81
N ALA A 87 0.40 3.70 -13.89
CA ALA A 87 1.61 2.92 -14.15
C ALA A 87 2.76 3.37 -13.23
N GLY A 88 2.88 2.77 -12.05
CA GLY A 88 4.03 2.97 -11.15
C GLY A 88 5.18 2.01 -11.46
N ASP A 89 6.22 2.48 -12.15
CA ASP A 89 7.48 1.76 -12.40
C ASP A 89 8.13 1.34 -11.06
N GLY A 90 8.19 0.03 -10.83
CA GLY A 90 8.66 -0.59 -9.60
C GLY A 90 10.19 -0.67 -9.50
N ARG A 91 10.90 0.42 -9.82
CA ARG A 91 12.35 0.44 -9.61
C ARG A 91 12.65 0.51 -8.12
N ALA A 92 13.41 -0.48 -7.64
CA ALA A 92 14.12 -0.42 -6.38
C ALA A 92 14.96 0.87 -6.38
N ARG A 93 14.59 1.81 -5.50
CA ARG A 93 15.31 3.08 -5.36
C ARG A 93 16.63 2.78 -4.65
N ASP A 94 17.68 3.28 -5.26
CA ASP A 94 19.04 3.35 -4.73
C ASP A 94 19.00 4.16 -3.41
N ASP A 95 19.38 3.54 -2.29
CA ASP A 95 19.41 4.11 -0.94
C ASP A 95 20.53 5.15 -0.78
N ARG A 96 20.63 6.12 -1.69
CA ARG A 96 21.42 7.33 -1.44
C ARG A 96 20.61 8.26 -0.55
N ALA A 97 21.22 8.68 0.55
CA ALA A 97 20.72 9.69 1.48
C ALA A 97 20.27 10.92 0.69
N THR A 98 18.99 10.95 0.38
CA THR A 98 18.27 12.13 -0.08
C THR A 98 17.80 12.81 1.21
N ASP A 99 17.80 14.15 1.23
CA ASP A 99 17.16 14.87 2.32
C ASP A 99 15.75 14.30 2.57
N PRO A 100 15.28 14.27 3.83
CA PRO A 100 13.93 13.84 4.12
C PRO A 100 12.96 14.60 3.22
N PRO A 101 12.10 13.89 2.46
CA PRO A 101 11.21 14.52 1.50
C PRO A 101 10.31 15.55 2.21
N ASP A 102 10.15 16.72 1.60
CA ASP A 102 9.37 17.83 2.17
C ASP A 102 7.92 17.37 2.42
N PRO A 103 7.42 17.43 3.68
CA PRO A 103 6.05 17.05 4.00
C PRO A 103 4.99 17.78 3.18
N ASP A 104 5.23 19.04 2.81
CA ASP A 104 4.30 19.85 2.02
C ASP A 104 4.21 19.32 0.58
N GLU A 105 5.35 19.00 -0.02
CA GLU A 105 5.43 18.40 -1.36
C GLU A 105 4.80 16.99 -1.38
N LEU A 106 5.08 16.18 -0.35
CA LEU A 106 4.46 14.86 -0.19
C LEU A 106 2.95 14.94 -0.07
N ALA A 107 2.43 15.91 0.69
CA ALA A 107 0.99 16.13 0.79
C ALA A 107 0.42 16.57 -0.57
N ALA A 108 1.14 17.38 -1.34
CA ALA A 108 0.73 17.76 -2.70
C ALA A 108 0.61 16.56 -3.64
N VAL A 109 1.57 15.65 -3.60
CA VAL A 109 1.60 14.44 -4.43
C VAL A 109 0.55 13.42 -3.98
N HIS A 110 0.41 13.20 -2.68
CA HIS A 110 -0.34 12.07 -2.15
C HIS A 110 -1.75 12.42 -1.68
N ALA A 111 -2.02 13.65 -1.26
CA ALA A 111 -3.35 14.16 -0.89
C ALA A 111 -3.94 15.04 -2.00
N GLY A 112 -4.10 14.46 -3.19
CA GLY A 112 -4.78 15.07 -4.33
C GLY A 112 -6.30 14.94 -4.27
N ARG A 113 -7.00 15.69 -5.13
CA ARG A 113 -8.46 15.76 -5.20
C ARG A 113 -9.14 14.39 -5.30
N GLU A 114 -8.66 13.53 -6.20
CA GLU A 114 -9.20 12.17 -6.39
C GLU A 114 -9.17 11.31 -5.12
N ARG A 115 -8.16 11.51 -4.26
CA ARG A 115 -8.07 10.80 -2.98
C ARG A 115 -9.11 11.34 -2.00
N PHE A 116 -9.28 12.66 -1.94
CA PHE A 116 -10.34 13.26 -1.12
C PHE A 116 -11.73 12.80 -1.56
N ASP A 117 -12.02 12.79 -2.86
CA ASP A 117 -13.28 12.27 -3.40
C ASP A 117 -13.53 10.82 -2.97
N ARG A 118 -12.49 9.98 -3.01
CA ARG A 118 -12.58 8.57 -2.56
C ARG A 118 -12.90 8.45 -1.06
N VAL A 119 -12.27 9.28 -0.23
CA VAL A 119 -12.48 9.29 1.22
C VAL A 119 -13.87 9.84 1.56
N VAL A 120 -14.31 10.91 0.90
CA VAL A 120 -15.67 11.47 1.03
C VAL A 120 -16.71 10.42 0.67
N ALA A 121 -16.57 9.76 -0.48
CA ALA A 121 -17.49 8.72 -0.89
C ALA A 121 -17.52 7.55 0.13
N ALA A 122 -16.40 7.25 0.80
CA ALA A 122 -16.36 6.24 1.85
C ALA A 122 -17.08 6.66 3.13
N LEU A 123 -16.97 7.93 3.54
CA LEU A 123 -17.70 8.51 4.67
C LEU A 123 -19.20 8.55 4.39
N GLU A 124 -19.60 9.01 3.21
CA GLU A 124 -21.00 9.09 2.78
C GLU A 124 -21.66 7.71 2.75
N ARG A 125 -20.98 6.68 2.23
CA ARG A 125 -21.48 5.29 2.26
C ARG A 125 -21.70 4.75 3.68
N ARG A 126 -20.94 5.24 4.67
CA ARG A 126 -21.05 4.84 6.08
C ARG A 126 -22.03 5.72 6.86
N GLY A 127 -22.57 6.78 6.26
CA GLY A 127 -23.35 7.79 6.95
C GLY A 127 -22.54 8.60 7.97
N GLU A 128 -21.21 8.64 7.83
CA GLU A 128 -20.33 9.41 8.71
C GLU A 128 -20.24 10.87 8.24
N PRO A 129 -20.12 11.85 9.15
CA PRO A 129 -19.98 13.25 8.79
C PRO A 129 -18.64 13.52 8.07
N VAL A 130 -18.69 14.33 7.01
CA VAL A 130 -17.51 14.80 6.28
C VAL A 130 -17.01 16.10 6.92
N THR A 131 -15.99 16.00 7.76
CA THR A 131 -15.30 17.16 8.36
C THR A 131 -13.87 17.25 7.86
N VAL A 132 -13.25 18.44 7.93
CA VAL A 132 -11.85 18.65 7.53
C VAL A 132 -10.91 17.69 8.25
N ASP A 133 -10.99 17.61 9.58
CA ASP A 133 -10.14 16.72 10.38
C ASP A 133 -10.35 15.25 10.02
N ARG A 134 -11.60 14.81 9.86
CA ARG A 134 -11.91 13.41 9.53
C ARG A 134 -11.39 13.03 8.15
N LEU A 135 -11.56 13.93 7.18
CA LEU A 135 -11.05 13.78 5.82
C LEU A 135 -9.52 13.72 5.81
N ALA A 136 -8.86 14.59 6.58
CA ALA A 136 -7.41 14.62 6.71
C ALA A 136 -6.86 13.35 7.37
N ASP A 137 -7.43 12.93 8.50
CA ASP A 137 -6.98 11.74 9.24
C ASP A 137 -7.08 10.46 8.39
N LEU A 138 -8.21 10.25 7.70
CA LEU A 138 -8.39 9.11 6.82
C LEU A 138 -7.49 9.18 5.58
N THR A 139 -7.18 10.38 5.12
CA THR A 139 -6.23 10.58 4.01
C THR A 139 -4.81 10.21 4.44
N VAL A 140 -4.37 10.67 5.62
CA VAL A 140 -3.07 10.31 6.19
C VAL A 140 -2.97 8.79 6.39
N GLU A 141 -4.03 8.16 6.94
CA GLU A 141 -4.10 6.70 7.09
C GLU A 141 -3.95 6.00 5.74
N ALA A 142 -4.69 6.45 4.71
CA ALA A 142 -4.62 5.85 3.38
C ALA A 142 -3.23 6.02 2.74
N VAL A 143 -2.59 7.18 2.90
CA VAL A 143 -1.24 7.43 2.39
C VAL A 143 -0.22 6.54 3.08
N ALA A 144 -0.27 6.42 4.41
CA ALA A 144 0.60 5.55 5.18
C ALA A 144 0.42 4.06 4.82
N ARG A 145 -0.81 3.66 4.47
CA ARG A 145 -1.12 2.29 4.05
C ARG A 145 -0.67 1.96 2.63
N GLU A 146 -0.73 2.92 1.72
CA GLU A 146 -0.53 2.70 0.28
C GLU A 146 0.86 3.09 -0.22
N THR A 147 1.56 3.97 0.50
CA THR A 147 2.85 4.53 0.07
C THR A 147 3.98 4.01 0.96
N PRO A 148 5.16 3.67 0.41
CA PRO A 148 6.31 3.24 1.20
C PRO A 148 7.00 4.40 1.96
N LEU A 149 6.27 5.43 2.39
CA LEU A 149 6.83 6.51 3.20
C LEU A 149 7.20 5.98 4.58
N ARG A 150 8.40 6.35 5.04
CA ARG A 150 8.82 6.13 6.43
C ARG A 150 8.47 7.38 7.22
N PHE A 151 7.60 7.23 8.20
CA PHE A 151 7.22 8.28 9.12
C PHE A 151 8.01 8.11 10.42
N GLY A 152 8.51 9.21 10.99
CA GLY A 152 9.13 9.23 12.31
C GLY A 152 10.55 9.80 12.38
N ASP A 153 10.96 10.06 13.62
CA ASP A 153 12.07 10.91 14.01
C ASP A 153 13.38 10.10 14.12
N GLY A 154 13.83 9.51 13.01
CA GLY A 154 15.25 9.20 12.70
C GLY A 154 16.14 8.49 13.74
N GLU A 155 15.64 7.95 14.86
CA GLU A 155 16.48 7.57 16.00
C GLU A 155 17.43 6.39 15.73
N SER A 156 17.28 5.71 14.58
CA SER A 156 18.18 4.64 14.11
C SER A 156 18.32 4.57 12.58
N GLY A 157 18.00 5.63 11.83
CA GLY A 157 18.02 5.61 10.36
C GLY A 157 17.90 6.99 9.72
N PRO A 158 17.85 7.09 8.37
CA PRO A 158 17.63 8.37 7.70
C PRO A 158 16.32 9.00 8.19
N ALA A 159 16.31 10.32 8.36
CA ALA A 159 15.17 11.06 8.88
C ALA A 159 13.90 10.73 8.09
N GLY A 160 12.86 10.27 8.78
CA GLY A 160 11.56 10.02 8.19
C GLY A 160 10.78 11.33 7.98
N VAL A 161 9.62 11.20 7.35
CA VAL A 161 8.68 12.31 7.18
C VAL A 161 8.15 12.75 8.54
N ASP A 162 8.18 14.06 8.82
CA ASP A 162 7.51 14.66 9.96
C ASP A 162 5.99 14.49 9.81
N VAL A 163 5.41 13.63 10.65
CA VAL A 163 3.99 13.28 10.62
C VAL A 163 3.11 14.48 10.94
N ALA A 164 3.52 15.32 11.89
CA ALA A 164 2.73 16.45 12.33
C ALA A 164 2.66 17.50 11.23
N ARG A 165 3.81 17.79 10.58
CA ARG A 165 3.86 18.69 9.43
C ARG A 165 3.08 18.12 8.25
N PHE A 166 3.29 16.86 7.89
CA PHE A 166 2.54 16.21 6.82
C PHE A 166 1.02 16.27 7.04
N ARG A 167 0.56 15.97 8.28
CA ARG A 167 -0.86 16.08 8.62
C ARG A 167 -1.36 17.51 8.48
N ALA A 168 -0.61 18.51 8.94
CA ALA A 168 -0.99 19.92 8.81
C ALA A 168 -1.20 20.32 7.35
N SER A 169 -0.28 19.94 6.45
CA SER A 169 -0.40 20.19 5.01
C SER A 169 -1.62 19.48 4.41
N VAL A 170 -1.93 18.25 4.85
CA VAL A 170 -3.14 17.53 4.43
C VAL A 170 -4.42 18.22 4.93
N VAL A 171 -4.43 18.75 6.15
CA VAL A 171 -5.57 19.50 6.72
C VAL A 171 -5.85 20.76 5.90
N GLU A 172 -4.81 21.54 5.57
CA GLU A 172 -4.97 22.75 4.74
C GLU A 172 -5.60 22.41 3.37
N ARG A 173 -5.10 21.34 2.74
CA ARG A 173 -5.63 20.86 1.45
C ARG A 173 -7.05 20.32 1.55
N ALA A 174 -7.38 19.63 2.64
CA ALA A 174 -8.73 19.12 2.90
C ALA A 174 -9.72 20.28 3.12
N SER A 175 -9.31 21.34 3.81
CA SER A 175 -10.10 22.56 3.95
C SER A 175 -10.38 23.20 2.59
N ALA A 176 -9.33 23.46 1.81
CA ALA A 176 -9.47 24.06 0.48
C ALA A 176 -10.39 23.23 -0.44
N PHE A 177 -10.25 21.90 -0.41
CA PHE A 177 -11.12 21.00 -1.16
C PHE A 177 -12.60 21.09 -0.74
N LEU A 178 -12.89 21.20 0.56
CA LEU A 178 -14.26 21.31 1.06
C LEU A 178 -14.86 22.70 0.84
N ASP A 179 -14.03 23.76 0.84
CA ASP A 179 -14.46 25.13 0.56
C ASP A 179 -14.84 25.34 -0.93
N GLU A 180 -14.23 24.57 -1.83
CA GLU A 180 -14.51 24.58 -3.27
C GLU A 180 -15.76 23.77 -3.67
N ARG A 181 -16.39 23.05 -2.73
CA ARG A 181 -17.47 22.09 -2.98
C ARG A 181 -18.85 22.65 -2.63
#